data_AF-A0A818HTM0-F1
#
_entry.id   AF-A0A818HTM0-F1
#
_cell.length_a   1.000
_cell.length_b   1.000
_cell.length_c   1.000
_cell.angle_alpha   90.00
_cell.angle_beta   90.00
_cell.angle_gamma   90.00
#
_symmetry.space_group_name_H-M   'P 1'
#
loop_
_entity.id
_entity.type
_entity.pdbx_description
1 polymer ?
#
loop_
_entity_poly.entity_id
_entity_poly.type
_entity_poly.pdbx_seq_one_letter_code
_entity_poly.pdbx_strand_id
1 'polypeptide(L)'
;MIDSATRIPLFVVFSVVSAVAMFLGGITYFLYVLSFIYPMTWSYYVVSILVGIGAAVLWAAQGVYLTNNSNDLTTSRNSGIFWALFQVSLLAGNVYIYISLKTEMIDSATRIPLFVVFSVVSAVGLVLFALIIWRSYVEKNRDTLIRNVEEKRNTLVDIVQTLKIAVKLLKTRNMLLLLIPFAYSGFSTTFFQGVYATCIGHYVKYGDTRKRLIGLHGILVGCGEIL
;
A
#
# COMPACT_ATOMS: atom_id res chain seq x y z
N MET A 1 -21.29 -13.52 24.88
CA MET A 1 -21.46 -14.58 23.86
C MET A 1 -22.20 -13.95 22.69
N ILE A 2 -21.48 -13.30 21.76
CA ILE A 2 -22.09 -12.62 20.61
C ILE A 2 -22.28 -13.67 19.53
N ASP A 3 -23.53 -13.84 19.13
CA ASP A 3 -24.09 -14.94 18.34
C ASP A 3 -23.36 -15.15 17.00
N SER A 4 -23.08 -16.40 16.62
CA SER A 4 -22.33 -16.74 15.41
C SER A 4 -22.98 -16.22 14.12
N ALA A 5 -24.31 -16.01 14.14
CA ALA A 5 -25.09 -15.44 13.06
C ALA A 5 -24.81 -13.95 12.79
N THR A 6 -24.27 -13.18 13.75
CA THR A 6 -23.95 -11.75 13.58
C THR A 6 -22.54 -11.50 13.06
N ARG A 7 -21.63 -12.48 13.15
CA ARG A 7 -20.25 -12.32 12.68
C ARG A 7 -20.11 -12.33 11.17
N ILE A 8 -20.93 -13.14 10.49
CA ILE A 8 -20.90 -13.33 9.03
C ILE A 8 -21.31 -12.05 8.25
N PRO A 9 -22.42 -11.36 8.56
CA PRO A 9 -22.78 -10.13 7.83
C PRO A 9 -21.76 -8.99 8.06
N LEU A 10 -21.25 -8.86 9.28
CA LEU A 10 -20.25 -7.84 9.63
C LEU A 10 -18.92 -8.07 8.88
N PHE A 11 -18.51 -9.34 8.79
CA PHE A 11 -17.33 -9.77 8.04
C PHE A 11 -17.37 -9.38 6.56
N VAL A 12 -18.51 -9.67 5.91
CA VAL A 12 -18.73 -9.41 4.49
C VAL A 12 -18.78 -7.91 4.21
N VAL A 13 -19.44 -7.14 5.09
CA VAL A 13 -19.48 -5.67 5.01
C VAL A 13 -18.08 -5.07 5.11
N PHE A 14 -17.28 -5.48 6.11
CA PHE A 14 -15.91 -4.97 6.25
C PHE A 14 -15.02 -5.36 5.06
N SER A 15 -15.20 -6.55 4.49
CA SER A 15 -14.44 -6.98 3.31
C SER A 15 -14.75 -6.12 2.08
N VAL A 16 -16.01 -5.76 1.85
CA VAL A 16 -16.40 -4.85 0.76
C VAL A 16 -15.85 -3.44 1.01
N VAL A 17 -15.98 -2.92 2.24
CA VAL A 17 -15.47 -1.58 2.60
C VAL A 17 -13.96 -1.51 2.42
N SER A 18 -13.22 -2.53 2.89
CA SER A 18 -11.77 -2.60 2.71
C SER A 18 -11.39 -2.70 1.23
N ALA A 19 -12.09 -3.49 0.42
CA ALA A 19 -11.82 -3.60 -1.01
C ALA A 19 -11.99 -2.26 -1.74
N VAL A 20 -13.05 -1.51 -1.42
CA VAL A 20 -13.29 -0.16 -1.97
C VAL A 20 -12.20 0.82 -1.51
N ALA A 21 -11.82 0.79 -0.25
CA ALA A 21 -10.76 1.63 0.29
C ALA A 21 -9.39 1.33 -0.35
N MET A 22 -9.06 0.06 -0.60
CA MET A 22 -7.86 -0.35 -1.33
C MET A 22 -7.86 0.16 -2.77
N PHE A 23 -9.00 0.09 -3.47
CA PHE A 23 -9.12 0.64 -4.83
C PHE A 23 -8.95 2.15 -4.86
N LEU A 24 -9.62 2.89 -3.97
CA LEU A 24 -9.49 4.34 -3.87
C LEU A 24 -8.06 4.78 -3.55
N GLY A 25 -7.39 4.09 -2.63
CA GLY A 25 -5.97 4.32 -2.37
C GLY A 25 -5.07 3.95 -3.56
N GLY A 26 -5.42 2.90 -4.32
CA GLY A 26 -4.70 2.52 -5.54
C GLY A 26 -4.77 3.60 -6.62
N ILE A 27 -5.87 4.35 -6.71
CA ILE A 27 -6.02 5.46 -7.66
C ILE A 27 -4.99 6.54 -7.38
N THR A 28 -4.73 6.86 -6.10
CA THR A 28 -3.74 7.89 -5.76
C THR A 28 -2.32 7.46 -6.13
N TYR A 29 -1.97 6.18 -5.98
CA TYR A 29 -0.71 5.62 -6.48
C TYR A 29 -0.61 5.71 -8.01
N PHE A 30 -1.67 5.36 -8.73
CA PHE A 30 -1.70 5.47 -10.18
C PHE A 30 -1.50 6.91 -10.66
N LEU A 31 -2.19 7.87 -10.05
CA LEU A 31 -2.00 9.30 -10.35
C LEU A 31 -0.59 9.77 -10.04
N TYR A 32 0.01 9.28 -8.95
CA TYR A 32 1.39 9.58 -8.59
C TYR A 32 2.38 9.11 -9.66
N VAL A 33 2.27 7.86 -10.11
CA VAL A 33 3.11 7.34 -11.20
C VAL A 33 2.91 8.16 -12.48
N LEU A 34 1.67 8.52 -12.81
CA LEU A 34 1.34 9.30 -14.02
C LEU A 34 1.96 10.71 -14.00
N SER A 35 2.07 11.32 -12.81
CA SER A 35 2.67 12.66 -12.63
C SER A 35 4.13 12.74 -13.07
N PHE A 36 4.86 11.62 -13.11
CA PHE A 36 6.26 11.56 -13.53
C PHE A 36 6.47 11.49 -15.05
N ILE A 37 5.42 11.26 -15.84
CA ILE A 37 5.52 11.30 -17.30
C ILE A 37 5.87 12.74 -17.73
N TYR A 38 5.12 13.70 -17.20
CA TYR A 38 5.35 15.14 -17.37
C TYR A 38 5.47 15.82 -16.01
N PRO A 39 6.67 15.82 -15.40
CA PRO A 39 6.85 16.35 -14.06
C PRO A 39 6.69 17.88 -14.06
N MET A 40 5.56 18.36 -13.56
CA MET A 40 5.36 19.77 -13.19
C MET A 40 5.52 19.92 -11.68
N THR A 41 6.27 20.93 -11.24
CA THR A 41 6.62 21.13 -9.82
C THR A 41 5.41 21.16 -8.90
N TRP A 42 4.35 21.90 -9.26
CA TRP A 42 3.13 22.00 -8.46
C TRP A 42 2.35 20.66 -8.42
N SER A 43 2.25 19.98 -9.56
CA SER A 43 1.49 18.72 -9.69
C SER A 43 2.13 17.63 -8.84
N TYR A 44 3.46 17.55 -8.86
CA TYR A 44 4.21 16.58 -8.08
C TYR A 44 3.95 16.70 -6.57
N TYR A 45 3.98 17.92 -6.00
CA TYR A 45 3.73 18.12 -4.58
C TYR A 45 2.30 17.80 -4.17
N VAL A 46 1.32 18.22 -4.98
CA VAL A 46 -0.10 17.96 -4.72
C VAL A 46 -0.37 16.45 -4.73
N VAL A 47 0.10 15.76 -5.76
CA VAL A 47 -0.11 14.31 -5.89
C VAL A 47 0.68 13.52 -4.85
N SER A 48 1.84 14.02 -4.39
CA SER A 48 2.60 13.43 -3.27
C SER A 48 1.82 13.47 -1.94
N ILE A 49 1.09 14.56 -1.67
CA ILE A 49 0.22 14.64 -0.48
C ILE A 49 -0.95 13.66 -0.63
N LEU A 50 -1.56 13.60 -1.81
CA LEU A 50 -2.68 12.69 -2.09
C LEU A 50 -2.28 11.22 -1.97
N VAL A 51 -1.10 10.83 -2.48
CA VAL A 51 -0.62 9.45 -2.34
C VAL A 51 -0.29 9.13 -0.89
N GLY A 52 0.22 10.08 -0.10
CA GLY A 52 0.44 9.87 1.35
C GLY A 52 -0.86 9.54 2.10
N ILE A 53 -1.92 10.29 1.84
CA ILE A 53 -3.25 10.03 2.44
C ILE A 53 -3.82 8.70 1.92
N GLY A 54 -3.78 8.48 0.61
CA GLY A 54 -4.31 7.26 0.00
C GLY A 54 -3.54 5.99 0.41
N ALA A 55 -2.23 6.10 0.62
CA ALA A 55 -1.38 5.02 1.13
C ALA A 55 -1.79 4.61 2.54
N ALA A 56 -2.00 5.59 3.45
CA ALA A 56 -2.43 5.31 4.81
C ALA A 56 -3.78 4.56 4.83
N VAL A 57 -4.73 4.99 3.99
CA VAL A 57 -6.03 4.32 3.83
C VAL A 57 -5.88 2.91 3.23
N LEU A 58 -5.08 2.77 2.16
CA LEU A 58 -4.86 1.50 1.48
C LEU A 58 -4.23 0.46 2.41
N TRP A 59 -3.17 0.82 3.14
CA TRP A 59 -2.48 -0.09 4.05
C TRP A 59 -3.36 -0.49 5.23
N ALA A 60 -4.12 0.44 5.80
CA ALA A 60 -5.09 0.12 6.86
C ALA A 60 -6.19 -0.83 6.34
N ALA A 61 -6.73 -0.56 5.16
CA ALA A 61 -7.76 -1.39 4.54
C ALA A 61 -7.25 -2.78 4.17
N GLN A 62 -6.02 -2.89 3.66
CA GLN A 62 -5.36 -4.15 3.33
C GLN A 62 -5.17 -5.02 4.58
N GLY A 63 -4.72 -4.44 5.69
CA GLY A 63 -4.57 -5.17 6.95
C GLY A 63 -5.89 -5.75 7.46
N VAL A 64 -6.97 -4.97 7.40
CA VAL A 64 -8.33 -5.45 7.74
C VAL A 64 -8.78 -6.54 6.78
N TYR A 65 -8.60 -6.36 5.47
CA TYR A 65 -9.00 -7.35 4.47
C TYR A 65 -8.27 -8.69 4.70
N LEU A 66 -6.97 -8.64 4.96
CA LEU A 66 -6.17 -9.85 5.18
C LEU A 66 -6.52 -10.55 6.49
N THR A 67 -6.74 -9.78 7.56
CA THR A 67 -7.17 -10.31 8.87
C THR A 67 -8.52 -10.98 8.75
N ASN A 68 -9.45 -10.39 8.01
CA ASN A 68 -10.73 -11.02 7.71
C ASN A 68 -10.52 -12.32 6.90
N ASN A 69 -9.72 -12.29 5.84
CA ASN A 69 -9.50 -13.51 5.03
C ASN A 69 -8.56 -14.54 5.68
N SER A 70 -8.22 -14.39 6.97
CA SER A 70 -7.31 -15.29 7.70
C SER A 70 -7.93 -15.77 9.01
N ASN A 71 -7.52 -16.95 9.45
CA ASN A 71 -7.75 -17.43 10.82
C ASN A 71 -6.54 -17.09 11.71
N ASP A 72 -6.73 -17.10 13.03
CA ASP A 72 -5.69 -16.74 14.04
C ASP A 72 -4.36 -17.48 13.82
N LEU A 73 -4.40 -18.74 13.39
CA LEU A 73 -3.21 -19.57 13.12
C LEU A 73 -2.52 -19.25 11.77
N THR A 74 -3.21 -18.55 10.88
CA THR A 74 -2.79 -18.33 9.49
C THR A 74 -2.50 -16.87 9.17
N THR A 75 -2.94 -15.92 10.02
CA THR A 75 -2.77 -14.48 9.80
C THR A 75 -1.30 -14.12 9.62
N SER A 76 -0.40 -14.61 10.47
CA SER A 76 1.03 -14.33 10.35
C SER A 76 1.62 -14.87 9.05
N ARG A 77 1.20 -16.08 8.63
CA ARG A 77 1.67 -16.71 7.40
C ARG A 77 1.17 -15.97 6.16
N ASN A 78 -0.12 -15.65 6.11
CA ASN A 78 -0.72 -14.94 4.98
C ASN A 78 -0.17 -13.52 4.86
N SER A 79 0.06 -12.83 5.98
CA SER A 79 0.75 -11.52 6.03
C SER A 79 2.19 -11.62 5.55
N GLY A 80 2.93 -12.65 5.97
CA GLY A 80 4.30 -12.89 5.51
C GLY A 80 4.37 -13.15 4.00
N ILE A 81 3.48 -14.00 3.45
CA ILE A 81 3.41 -14.26 2.01
C ILE A 81 3.07 -12.98 1.24
N PHE A 82 2.08 -12.21 1.70
CA PHE A 82 1.75 -10.93 1.09
C PHE A 82 2.94 -9.96 1.10
N TRP A 83 3.63 -9.85 2.25
CA TRP A 83 4.80 -8.99 2.37
C TRP A 83 5.91 -9.43 1.42
N ALA A 84 6.27 -10.72 1.41
CA ALA A 84 7.29 -11.24 0.50
C ALA A 84 6.97 -10.94 -0.97
N LEU A 85 5.71 -11.16 -1.40
CA LEU A 85 5.28 -10.82 -2.76
C LEU A 85 5.36 -9.32 -3.06
N PHE A 86 5.01 -8.47 -2.09
CA PHE A 86 5.16 -7.02 -2.21
C PHE A 86 6.63 -6.62 -2.39
N GLN A 87 7.53 -7.22 -1.62
CA GLN A 87 8.97 -6.90 -1.64
C GLN A 87 9.70 -7.42 -2.90
N VAL A 88 9.16 -8.43 -3.60
CA VAL A 88 9.68 -8.82 -4.93
C VAL A 88 9.65 -7.66 -5.92
N SER A 89 8.72 -6.71 -5.78
CA SER A 89 8.68 -5.50 -6.61
C SER A 89 9.94 -4.62 -6.45
N LEU A 90 10.52 -4.56 -5.25
CA LEU A 90 11.80 -3.88 -5.00
C LEU A 90 12.95 -4.57 -5.72
N LEU A 91 12.94 -5.90 -5.87
CA LEU A 91 13.95 -6.60 -6.64
C LEU A 91 13.85 -6.24 -8.13
N ALA A 92 12.69 -6.45 -8.73
CA ALA A 92 12.48 -6.23 -10.16
C ALA A 92 12.75 -4.78 -10.60
N GLY A 93 12.20 -3.81 -9.86
CA GLY A 93 12.40 -2.39 -10.18
C GLY A 93 13.85 -1.94 -10.03
N ASN A 94 14.54 -2.38 -8.98
CA ASN A 94 15.92 -1.96 -8.75
C ASN A 94 16.94 -2.68 -9.65
N VAL A 95 16.65 -3.90 -10.11
CA VAL A 95 17.44 -4.57 -11.17
C VAL A 95 17.39 -3.76 -12.46
N TYR A 96 16.21 -3.26 -12.87
CA TYR A 96 16.10 -2.39 -14.03
C TYR A 96 16.94 -1.12 -13.87
N ILE A 97 16.81 -0.45 -12.71
CA ILE A 97 17.58 0.76 -12.39
C ILE A 97 19.10 0.50 -12.44
N TYR A 98 19.55 -0.64 -11.89
CA TYR A 98 20.96 -1.04 -11.90
C TYR A 98 21.52 -1.18 -13.32
N ILE A 99 20.74 -1.75 -14.24
CA ILE A 99 21.15 -1.98 -15.64
C ILE A 99 21.03 -0.68 -16.47
N SER A 100 19.97 0.10 -16.23
CA SER A 100 19.59 1.24 -17.06
C SER A 100 20.30 2.54 -16.70
N LEU A 101 20.67 2.78 -15.43
CA LEU A 101 21.38 3.99 -15.02
C LEU A 101 22.88 3.87 -15.33
N LYS A 102 23.25 4.21 -16.57
CA LYS A 102 24.65 4.31 -17.02
C LYS A 102 25.18 5.75 -17.09
N THR A 103 24.31 6.76 -17.00
CA THR A 103 24.67 8.16 -17.27
C THR A 103 24.04 9.11 -16.23
N GLU A 104 24.65 10.28 -16.01
CA GLU A 104 24.31 11.21 -14.93
C GLU A 104 22.96 11.92 -15.09
N MET A 105 22.43 12.03 -16.32
CA MET A 105 21.13 12.64 -16.59
C MET A 105 20.14 11.61 -17.13
N ILE A 106 19.00 11.47 -16.46
CA ILE A 106 17.88 10.67 -16.95
C ILE A 106 17.23 11.45 -18.08
N ASP A 107 17.57 11.08 -19.32
CA ASP A 107 16.98 11.70 -20.50
C ASP A 107 15.46 11.42 -20.58
N SER A 108 14.73 12.37 -21.17
CA SER A 108 13.28 12.27 -21.35
C SER A 108 12.91 11.05 -22.20
N ALA A 109 13.78 10.65 -23.13
CA ALA A 109 13.62 9.46 -23.96
C ALA A 109 13.63 8.14 -23.15
N THR A 110 14.27 8.12 -21.97
CA THR A 110 14.30 6.94 -21.09
C THR A 110 13.23 7.03 -20.00
N ARG A 111 12.95 8.25 -19.49
CA ARG A 111 11.96 8.49 -18.44
C ARG A 111 10.54 8.14 -18.88
N ILE A 112 10.11 8.67 -20.04
CA ILE A 112 8.74 8.52 -20.52
C ILE A 112 8.35 7.05 -20.69
N PRO A 113 9.10 6.21 -21.43
CA PRO A 113 8.71 4.80 -21.58
C PRO A 113 8.71 4.04 -20.25
N LEU A 114 9.64 4.34 -19.33
CA LEU A 114 9.65 3.73 -17.99
C LEU A 114 8.35 4.00 -17.24
N PHE A 115 7.97 5.26 -17.12
CA PHE A 115 6.77 5.64 -16.37
C PHE A 115 5.48 5.24 -17.09
N VAL A 116 5.48 5.15 -18.43
CA VAL A 116 4.37 4.56 -19.18
C VAL A 116 4.21 3.08 -18.83
N VAL A 117 5.29 2.29 -18.83
CA VAL A 117 5.24 0.87 -18.42
C VAL A 117 4.74 0.74 -16.98
N PHE A 118 5.25 1.55 -16.05
CA PHE A 118 4.77 1.55 -14.67
C PHE A 118 3.31 1.96 -14.55
N SER A 119 2.83 2.95 -15.31
CA SER A 119 1.42 3.33 -15.34
C SER A 119 0.54 2.18 -15.83
N VAL A 120 0.95 1.44 -16.86
CA VAL A 120 0.22 0.25 -17.35
C VAL A 120 0.16 -0.82 -16.26
N VAL A 121 1.28 -1.13 -15.61
CA VAL A 121 1.32 -2.10 -14.50
C VAL A 121 0.44 -1.65 -13.34
N SER A 122 0.46 -0.37 -12.97
CA SER A 122 -0.42 0.20 -11.94
C SER A 122 -1.90 0.14 -12.35
N ALA A 123 -2.24 0.35 -13.62
CA ALA A 123 -3.59 0.21 -14.14
C ALA A 123 -4.08 -1.25 -14.04
N VAL A 124 -3.22 -2.23 -14.34
CA VAL A 124 -3.53 -3.65 -14.11
C VAL A 124 -3.79 -3.91 -12.62
N GLY A 125 -2.97 -3.34 -11.72
CA GLY A 125 -3.21 -3.42 -10.28
C GLY A 125 -4.55 -2.84 -9.85
N LEU A 126 -4.97 -1.71 -10.43
CA LEU A 126 -6.30 -1.13 -10.21
C LEU A 126 -7.43 -2.05 -10.69
N VAL A 127 -7.26 -2.70 -11.84
CA VAL A 127 -8.22 -3.70 -12.33
C VAL A 127 -8.31 -4.88 -11.36
N LEU A 128 -7.18 -5.37 -10.84
CA LEU A 128 -7.18 -6.43 -9.83
C LEU A 128 -7.93 -6.01 -8.55
N PHE A 129 -7.74 -4.77 -8.07
CA PHE A 129 -8.54 -4.26 -6.95
C PHE A 129 -10.03 -4.14 -7.29
N ALA A 130 -10.38 -3.74 -8.51
CA ALA A 130 -11.77 -3.74 -8.97
C ALA A 130 -12.37 -5.16 -9.02
N LEU A 131 -11.59 -6.17 -9.42
CA LEU A 131 -11.99 -7.57 -9.35
C LEU A 131 -12.19 -8.06 -7.92
N ILE A 132 -11.37 -7.58 -6.97
CA ILE A 132 -11.55 -7.87 -5.54
C ILE A 132 -12.86 -7.26 -5.03
N ILE A 133 -13.17 -6.01 -5.40
CA ILE A 133 -14.46 -5.39 -5.09
C ILE A 133 -15.60 -6.22 -5.65
N TRP A 134 -15.53 -6.59 -6.93
CA TRP A 134 -16.54 -7.42 -7.58
C TRP A 134 -16.77 -8.73 -6.83
N ARG A 135 -15.69 -9.47 -6.53
CA ARG A 135 -15.77 -10.72 -5.76
C ARG A 135 -16.44 -10.51 -4.40
N SER A 136 -15.99 -9.51 -3.64
CA SER A 136 -16.56 -9.21 -2.32
C SER A 136 -18.03 -8.75 -2.37
N TYR A 137 -18.44 -8.07 -3.44
CA TYR A 137 -19.83 -7.69 -3.67
C TYR A 137 -20.71 -8.91 -4.03
N VAL A 138 -20.21 -9.82 -4.87
CA VAL A 138 -20.91 -11.07 -5.22
C VAL A 138 -21.10 -11.96 -3.99
N GLU A 139 -20.07 -12.10 -3.16
CA GLU A 139 -20.16 -12.84 -1.88
C GLU A 139 -21.27 -12.25 -0.99
N LYS A 140 -21.29 -10.90 -0.87
CA LYS A 140 -22.33 -10.19 -0.13
C LYS A 140 -23.73 -10.45 -0.64
N ASN A 141 -23.93 -10.44 -1.95
CA ASN A 141 -25.24 -10.68 -2.57
C ASN A 141 -25.68 -12.14 -2.44
N ARG A 142 -24.74 -13.09 -2.42
CA ARG A 142 -25.02 -14.51 -2.19
C ARG A 142 -25.52 -14.75 -0.76
N ASP A 143 -24.94 -14.07 0.22
CA ASP A 143 -25.34 -14.19 1.63
C ASP A 143 -26.61 -13.38 1.97
N THR A 144 -26.91 -12.29 1.25
CA THR A 144 -28.15 -11.50 1.44
C THR A 144 -29.42 -12.17 0.88
N LEU A 145 -29.29 -13.27 0.13
CA LEU A 145 -30.44 -14.14 -0.19
C LEU A 145 -31.04 -14.83 1.05
N ILE A 146 -30.42 -14.72 2.23
CA ILE A 146 -30.89 -15.36 3.47
C ILE A 146 -31.70 -14.41 4.38
N ARG A 147 -31.55 -13.07 4.36
CA ARG A 147 -32.34 -12.18 5.25
C ARG A 147 -32.59 -10.77 4.71
N ASN A 148 -33.87 -10.38 4.76
CA ASN A 148 -34.44 -9.12 4.27
C ASN A 148 -33.96 -7.86 5.04
N VAL A 149 -33.54 -6.86 4.26
CA VAL A 149 -33.92 -5.43 4.24
C VAL A 149 -33.76 -4.54 5.50
N GLU A 150 -33.62 -5.04 6.72
CA GLU A 150 -33.60 -4.17 7.93
C GLU A 150 -32.20 -3.60 8.30
N GLU A 151 -31.14 -4.06 7.64
CA GLU A 151 -29.74 -3.84 8.04
C GLU A 151 -29.11 -2.54 7.49
N LYS A 152 -29.72 -1.90 6.49
CA LYS A 152 -29.14 -0.76 5.75
C LYS A 152 -29.02 0.55 6.56
N ARG A 153 -29.79 0.70 7.65
CA ARG A 153 -29.76 1.90 8.52
C ARG A 153 -28.69 1.83 9.61
N ASN A 154 -28.20 0.63 9.93
CA ASN A 154 -27.20 0.43 11.00
C ASN A 154 -25.75 0.59 10.50
N THR A 155 -25.49 0.43 9.19
CA THR A 155 -24.11 0.39 8.67
C THR A 155 -23.37 1.73 8.78
N LEU A 156 -24.03 2.87 8.51
CA LEU A 156 -23.39 4.19 8.64
C LEU A 156 -23.15 4.56 10.12
N VAL A 157 -24.11 4.19 10.98
CA VAL A 157 -23.98 4.36 12.43
C VAL A 157 -22.82 3.51 12.96
N ASP A 158 -22.68 2.26 12.49
CA ASP A 158 -21.57 1.37 12.84
C ASP A 158 -20.22 1.87 12.35
N ILE A 159 -20.12 2.46 11.14
CA ILE A 159 -18.87 3.06 10.64
C ILE A 159 -18.46 4.25 11.52
N VAL A 160 -19.40 5.15 11.82
CA VAL A 160 -19.13 6.30 12.69
C VAL A 160 -18.77 5.85 14.10
N GLN A 161 -19.41 4.81 14.61
CA GLN A 161 -19.11 4.23 15.91
C GLN A 161 -17.74 3.55 15.91
N THR A 162 -17.38 2.84 14.86
CA THR A 162 -16.05 2.23 14.68
C THR A 162 -14.95 3.31 14.61
N LEU A 163 -15.19 4.41 13.89
CA LEU A 163 -14.29 5.57 13.87
C LEU A 163 -14.17 6.21 15.27
N LYS A 164 -15.28 6.38 15.99
CA LYS A 164 -15.25 6.88 17.38
C LYS A 164 -14.46 5.95 18.29
N ILE A 165 -14.61 4.64 18.14
CA ILE A 165 -13.83 3.64 18.88
C ILE A 165 -12.35 3.76 18.51
N ALA A 166 -11.99 3.88 17.24
CA ALA A 166 -10.61 4.07 16.78
C ALA A 166 -9.98 5.35 17.38
N VAL A 167 -10.70 6.47 17.36
CA VAL A 167 -10.24 7.73 17.98
C VAL A 167 -10.11 7.60 19.50
N LYS A 168 -11.02 6.88 20.16
CA LYS A 168 -10.91 6.58 21.59
C LYS A 168 -9.69 5.69 21.87
N LEU A 169 -9.42 4.72 21.00
CA LEU A 169 -8.28 3.81 21.07
C LEU A 169 -6.95 4.56 20.92
N LEU A 170 -6.89 5.58 20.05
CA LEU A 170 -5.72 6.45 19.90
C LEU A 170 -5.38 7.20 21.20
N LYS A 171 -6.37 7.52 22.03
CA LYS A 171 -6.17 8.21 23.32
C LYS A 171 -5.80 7.29 24.47
N THR A 172 -5.78 5.97 24.26
CA THR A 172 -5.42 5.01 25.31
C THR A 172 -3.93 5.07 25.60
N ARG A 173 -3.54 4.97 26.89
CA ARG A 173 -2.14 5.03 27.32
C ARG A 173 -1.23 4.05 26.56
N ASN A 174 -1.72 2.83 26.31
CA ASN A 174 -0.98 1.81 25.57
C ASN A 174 -0.71 2.23 24.11
N MET A 175 -1.67 2.87 23.44
CA MET A 175 -1.50 3.35 22.06
C MET A 175 -0.58 4.57 21.99
N LEU A 176 -0.65 5.46 23.00
CA LEU A 176 0.25 6.61 23.09
C LEU A 176 1.71 6.19 23.31
N LEU A 177 1.95 5.14 24.10
CA LEU A 177 3.29 4.55 24.26
C LEU A 177 3.82 3.96 22.96
N LEU A 178 2.95 3.48 22.06
CA LEU A 178 3.32 2.97 20.75
C LEU A 178 3.65 4.07 19.73
N LEU A 179 3.33 5.34 20.00
CA LEU A 179 3.70 6.43 19.08
C LEU A 179 5.20 6.56 18.89
N ILE A 180 5.99 6.33 19.94
CA ILE A 180 7.46 6.38 19.88
C ILE A 180 8.01 5.31 18.91
N PRO A 181 7.70 4.00 19.08
CA PRO A 181 8.15 3.00 18.13
C PRO A 181 7.55 3.19 16.73
N PHE A 182 6.31 3.67 16.58
CA PHE A 182 5.77 3.99 15.25
C PHE A 182 6.53 5.12 14.56
N ALA A 183 6.88 6.18 15.28
CA ALA A 183 7.71 7.27 14.76
C ALA A 183 9.10 6.78 14.38
N TYR A 184 9.73 5.94 15.22
CA TYR A 184 11.01 5.33 14.92
C TYR A 184 10.95 4.43 13.68
N SER A 185 9.96 3.55 13.57
CA SER A 185 9.77 2.70 12.40
C SER A 185 9.57 3.53 11.13
N GLY A 186 8.71 4.56 11.17
CA GLY A 186 8.51 5.44 10.03
C GLY A 186 9.78 6.20 9.61
N PHE A 187 10.55 6.68 10.59
CA PHE A 187 11.84 7.30 10.35
C PHE A 187 12.85 6.32 9.73
N SER A 188 12.95 5.12 10.29
CA SER A 188 13.80 4.04 9.77
C SER A 188 13.44 3.68 8.32
N THR A 189 12.16 3.43 8.04
CA THR A 189 11.65 3.15 6.70
C THR A 189 12.00 4.25 5.71
N THR A 190 11.78 5.51 6.09
CA THR A 190 12.12 6.65 5.22
C THR A 190 13.63 6.73 4.97
N PHE A 191 14.44 6.46 5.99
CA PHE A 191 15.88 6.50 5.89
C PHE A 191 16.41 5.46 4.90
N PHE A 192 16.05 4.18 5.05
CA PHE A 192 16.58 3.14 4.17
C PHE A 192 15.93 3.15 2.79
N GLN A 193 14.63 3.46 2.64
CA GLN A 193 13.97 3.45 1.33
C GLN A 193 14.38 4.61 0.42
N GLY A 194 14.73 5.78 0.97
CA GLY A 194 14.98 6.99 0.18
C GLY A 194 16.33 7.65 0.46
N VAL A 195 16.58 8.03 1.72
CA VAL A 195 17.71 8.89 2.07
C VAL A 195 19.04 8.19 1.83
N TYR A 196 19.20 6.96 2.31
CA TYR A 196 20.46 6.25 2.22
C TYR A 196 20.86 5.92 0.77
N ALA A 197 19.90 5.48 -0.05
CA ALA A 197 20.12 5.19 -1.47
C ALA A 197 20.59 6.44 -2.24
N THR A 198 19.96 7.60 -1.96
CA THR A 198 20.34 8.88 -2.61
C THR A 198 21.69 9.42 -2.12
N CYS A 199 22.04 9.21 -0.85
CA CYS A 199 23.37 9.54 -0.33
C CYS A 199 24.47 8.76 -1.07
N ILE A 200 24.31 7.44 -1.24
CA ILE A 200 25.26 6.60 -1.99
C ILE A 200 25.36 7.08 -3.45
N GLY A 201 24.21 7.38 -4.08
CA GLY A 201 24.12 7.83 -5.46
C GLY A 201 24.76 9.20 -5.76
N HIS A 202 25.02 10.02 -4.74
CA HIS A 202 25.64 11.34 -4.87
C HIS A 202 27.03 11.42 -4.24
N TYR A 203 27.51 10.35 -3.59
CA TYR A 203 28.84 10.34 -2.99
C TYR A 203 29.93 10.30 -4.08
N VAL A 204 30.68 11.41 -4.19
CA VAL A 204 31.63 11.64 -5.29
C VAL A 204 32.79 10.63 -5.32
N LYS A 205 33.21 10.09 -4.17
CA LYS A 205 34.33 9.14 -4.13
C LYS A 205 34.04 7.77 -4.75
N TYR A 206 32.78 7.42 -5.01
CA TYR A 206 32.42 6.15 -5.66
C TYR A 206 32.56 6.16 -7.20
N GLY A 207 33.03 7.27 -7.79
CA GLY A 207 33.28 7.38 -9.22
C GLY A 207 32.03 7.17 -10.09
N ASP A 208 32.23 6.79 -11.35
CA ASP A 208 31.15 6.68 -12.36
C ASP A 208 30.13 5.57 -12.03
N THR A 209 30.49 4.61 -11.19
CA THR A 209 29.58 3.52 -10.77
C THR A 209 28.57 3.91 -9.68
N ARG A 210 28.67 5.12 -9.10
CA ARG A 210 27.84 5.59 -7.98
C ARG A 210 26.33 5.46 -8.20
N LYS A 211 25.84 5.69 -9.42
CA LYS A 211 24.41 5.61 -9.73
C LYS A 211 23.88 4.18 -9.78
N ARG A 212 24.72 3.21 -10.17
CA ARG A 212 24.37 1.79 -10.14
C ARG A 212 24.24 1.26 -8.71
N LEU A 213 25.05 1.79 -7.79
CA LEU A 213 24.99 1.43 -6.38
C LEU A 213 23.62 1.72 -5.72
N ILE A 214 22.84 2.66 -6.26
CA ILE A 214 21.45 2.91 -5.85
C ILE A 214 20.58 1.66 -6.09
N GLY A 215 20.67 1.09 -7.29
CA GLY A 215 19.96 -0.14 -7.64
C GLY A 215 20.45 -1.34 -6.83
N LEU A 216 21.77 -1.47 -6.63
CA LEU A 216 22.32 -2.55 -5.80
C LEU A 216 21.81 -2.49 -4.34
N HIS A 217 21.80 -1.30 -3.75
CA HIS A 217 21.22 -1.08 -2.42
C HIS A 217 19.76 -1.54 -2.38
N GLY A 218 18.94 -1.14 -3.37
CA GLY A 218 17.53 -1.54 -3.42
C GLY A 218 17.33 -3.06 -3.56
N ILE A 219 18.20 -3.75 -4.29
CA ILE A 219 18.19 -5.22 -4.38
C ILE A 219 18.51 -5.84 -3.01
N LEU A 220 19.54 -5.36 -2.32
CA LEU A 220 19.93 -5.89 -1.00
C LEU A 220 18.83 -5.67 0.05
N VAL A 221 18.20 -4.50 0.05
CA VAL A 221 17.03 -4.22 0.91
C VAL A 221 15.88 -5.17 0.58
N GLY A 222 15.55 -5.35 -0.71
CA GLY A 222 14.52 -6.29 -1.13
C GLY A 222 14.79 -7.72 -0.67
N CYS A 223 16.03 -8.20 -0.79
CA CYS A 223 16.42 -9.53 -0.28
C CYS A 223 16.28 -9.62 1.24
N GLY A 224 16.72 -8.60 1.98
CA GLY A 224 16.63 -8.56 3.45
C GLY A 224 15.20 -8.51 3.97
N GLU A 225 14.28 -7.89 3.22
CA GLU A 225 12.85 -7.83 3.56
C GLU A 225 12.07 -9.10 3.22
N ILE A 226 12.62 -9.97 2.35
CA ILE A 226 12.01 -11.26 1.98
C ILE A 226 12.44 -12.38 2.93
N LEU A 227 13.67 -12.31 3.46
CA LEU A 227 14.24 -13.29 4.39
C LEU A 227 13.68 -13.13 5.81
#